data_AF-A0A0C2CZ13-F1
#
_entry.id   AF-A0A0C2CZ13-F1
#
_cell.length_a   1.000
_cell.length_b   1.000
_cell.length_c   1.000
_cell.angle_alpha   90.00
_cell.angle_beta   90.00
_cell.angle_gamma   90.00
#
_symmetry.space_group_name_H-M   'P 1'
#
loop_
_entity.id
_entity.type
_entity.pdbx_description
1 polymer ?
#
loop_
_entity_poly.entity_id
_entity_poly.type
_entity_poly.pdbx_seq_one_letter_code
_entity_poly.pdbx_strand_id
1 'polypeptide(L)'
;MNDTYNEKQCNSDKKYDVLSATRDPGEVSVFLSGNITECSSSGECSHYSPAEVTIHNYDICDHYSDLAIIELTENVSETLATPICMPSENLELEHALHAAGYGLEDDHSSRVPQVVAQMYYGIDETSHIIVTRTFAKAIPHWGRGGPLFQMVKNLHTLMGINTKKDTGCVKSDVGKGVCPTEDDSNGEQSSEASNSTQKNSKNNIKS
;
A
#
# COMPACT_ATOMS: atom_id res chain seq x y z
N MET A 1 -9.36 -14.85 9.76
CA MET A 1 -10.04 -15.32 8.53
C MET A 1 -9.00 -15.95 7.62
N ASN A 2 -9.32 -17.11 7.06
CA ASN A 2 -8.45 -17.81 6.13
C ASN A 2 -8.72 -17.25 4.73
N ASP A 3 -7.71 -16.75 4.01
CA ASP A 3 -7.86 -16.21 2.65
C ASP A 3 -8.56 -17.23 1.72
N THR A 4 -8.35 -18.54 1.96
CA THR A 4 -9.02 -19.63 1.22
C THR A 4 -10.53 -19.70 1.44
N TYR A 5 -11.03 -19.25 2.59
CA TYR A 5 -12.48 -19.20 2.87
C TYR A 5 -13.14 -18.06 2.11
N ASN A 6 -12.52 -16.87 2.14
CA ASN A 6 -13.01 -15.69 1.43
C ASN A 6 -13.00 -15.90 -0.10
N GLU A 7 -11.95 -16.52 -0.63
CA GLU A 7 -11.84 -16.82 -2.06
C GLU A 7 -12.91 -17.82 -2.52
N LYS A 8 -13.20 -18.84 -1.72
CA LYS A 8 -14.33 -19.76 -1.99
C LYS A 8 -15.67 -19.02 -1.94
N GLN A 9 -15.84 -18.13 -0.96
CA GLN A 9 -17.07 -17.36 -0.74
C GLN A 9 -17.33 -16.37 -1.88
N CYS A 10 -16.29 -15.75 -2.45
CA CYS A 10 -16.39 -14.90 -3.64
C CYS A 10 -16.79 -15.69 -4.89
N ASN A 11 -16.37 -16.94 -5.00
CA ASN A 11 -16.60 -17.78 -6.17
C ASN A 11 -17.96 -18.51 -6.19
N SER A 12 -18.66 -18.64 -5.06
CA SER A 12 -19.82 -19.55 -4.96
C SER A 12 -21.20 -18.90 -4.84
N ASP A 13 -21.39 -17.78 -4.11
CA ASP A 13 -22.77 -17.37 -3.74
C ASP A 13 -23.19 -15.92 -4.04
N LYS A 14 -22.30 -15.02 -4.49
CA LYS A 14 -22.60 -13.62 -4.86
C LYS A 14 -23.47 -12.80 -3.87
N LYS A 15 -23.64 -13.25 -2.63
CA LYS A 15 -24.46 -12.62 -1.61
C LYS A 15 -23.56 -12.26 -0.44
N TYR A 16 -23.11 -11.01 -0.44
CA TYR A 16 -22.12 -10.48 0.49
C TYR A 16 -22.83 -9.60 1.50
N ASP A 17 -22.66 -9.89 2.79
CA ASP A 17 -23.20 -9.08 3.86
C ASP A 17 -22.06 -8.68 4.80
N VAL A 18 -22.09 -7.42 5.24
CA VAL A 18 -21.11 -6.79 6.14
C VAL A 18 -20.93 -7.63 7.42
N LEU A 19 -22.00 -8.33 7.83
CA LEU A 19 -22.03 -9.27 8.95
C LEU A 19 -20.96 -10.37 8.87
N SER A 20 -20.54 -10.76 7.66
CA SER A 20 -19.49 -11.77 7.48
C SER A 20 -18.08 -11.24 7.70
N ALA A 21 -17.88 -9.92 7.65
CA ALA A 21 -16.60 -9.26 7.87
C ALA A 21 -16.43 -8.76 9.32
N THR A 22 -17.54 -8.55 10.05
CA THR A 22 -17.52 -8.05 11.43
C THR A 22 -16.77 -9.00 12.37
N ARG A 23 -15.82 -8.44 13.13
CA ARG A 23 -15.08 -9.14 14.20
C ARG A 23 -15.75 -8.87 15.54
N ASP A 24 -15.77 -9.88 16.40
CA ASP A 24 -16.08 -9.66 17.81
C ASP A 24 -14.98 -8.79 18.43
N PRO A 25 -15.31 -7.71 19.17
CA PRO A 25 -14.31 -6.85 19.81
C PRO A 25 -13.33 -7.62 20.71
N GLY A 26 -13.78 -8.70 21.36
CA GLY A 26 -12.98 -9.58 22.20
C GLY A 26 -11.95 -10.43 21.45
N GLU A 27 -12.04 -10.52 20.12
CA GLU A 27 -11.03 -11.18 19.25
C GLU A 27 -9.93 -10.21 18.78
N VAL A 28 -10.05 -8.92 19.09
CA VAL A 28 -9.12 -7.87 18.64
C VAL A 28 -8.36 -7.31 19.84
N SER A 29 -7.06 -7.10 19.66
CA SER A 29 -6.20 -6.47 20.67
C SER A 29 -5.47 -5.29 20.06
N VAL A 30 -5.50 -4.15 20.73
CA VAL A 30 -4.83 -2.92 20.27
C VAL A 30 -3.67 -2.62 21.19
N PHE A 31 -2.50 -2.39 20.60
CA PHE A 31 -1.28 -2.05 21.32
C PHE A 31 -0.80 -0.69 20.85
N LEU A 32 -0.53 0.20 21.80
CA LEU A 32 0.05 1.51 21.54
C LEU A 32 1.36 1.65 22.30
N SER A 33 2.33 2.26 21.63
CA SER A 33 3.67 2.49 22.16
C SER A 33 4.23 3.78 21.59
N GLY A 34 4.70 4.67 22.46
CA GLY A 34 5.37 5.91 22.05
C GLY A 34 6.85 5.73 21.72
N ASN A 35 7.57 4.94 22.53
CA ASN A 35 9.04 4.85 22.49
C ASN A 35 9.60 3.43 22.28
N ILE A 36 8.73 2.41 22.23
CA ILE A 36 9.14 1.01 22.15
C ILE A 36 8.82 0.51 20.75
N THR A 37 9.85 0.00 20.08
CA THR A 37 9.77 -0.46 18.69
C THR A 37 9.19 -1.85 18.57
N GLU A 38 9.19 -2.67 19.62
CA GLU A 38 8.63 -4.02 19.58
C GLU A 38 7.87 -4.33 20.87
N CYS A 39 6.58 -4.66 20.73
CA CYS A 39 5.80 -5.21 21.82
C CYS A 39 6.17 -6.70 21.96
N SER A 40 7.33 -6.99 22.57
CA SER A 40 7.62 -8.37 22.96
C SER A 40 6.64 -8.80 24.07
N SER A 41 6.44 -10.11 24.22
CA SER A 41 5.46 -10.70 25.15
C SER A 41 5.69 -10.38 26.65
N SER A 42 6.64 -9.51 26.99
CA SER A 42 7.01 -9.09 28.36
C SER A 42 6.18 -7.94 28.94
N GLY A 43 5.15 -7.44 28.25
CA GLY A 43 4.21 -6.45 28.81
C GLY A 43 4.67 -4.99 28.70
N GLU A 44 5.52 -4.68 27.72
CA GLU A 44 6.08 -3.34 27.55
C GLU A 44 5.14 -2.34 26.85
N CYS A 45 4.21 -2.82 26.02
CA CYS A 45 3.23 -1.97 25.36
C CYS A 45 1.95 -1.86 26.17
N SER A 46 1.35 -0.66 26.16
CA SER A 46 0.03 -0.47 26.75
C SER A 46 -1.00 -1.16 25.88
N HIS A 47 -1.73 -2.08 26.52
CA HIS A 47 -2.78 -2.87 25.90
C HIS A 47 -4.13 -2.16 26.09
N TYR A 48 -4.91 -2.09 25.00
CA TYR A 48 -6.24 -1.51 24.99
C TYR A 48 -7.25 -2.51 24.46
N SER A 49 -8.34 -2.66 25.20
CA SER A 49 -9.47 -3.50 24.81
C SER A 49 -10.43 -2.72 23.91
N PRO A 50 -10.78 -3.26 22.73
CA PRO A 50 -11.85 -2.74 21.89
C PRO A 50 -13.21 -2.81 22.57
N ALA A 51 -13.98 -1.73 22.49
CA ALA A 51 -15.39 -1.67 22.87
C ALA A 51 -16.29 -2.07 21.70
N GLU A 52 -15.98 -1.56 20.51
CA GLU A 52 -16.77 -1.77 19.29
C GLU A 52 -15.86 -1.80 18.05
N VAL A 53 -16.24 -2.59 17.05
CA VAL A 53 -15.60 -2.65 15.74
C VAL A 53 -16.65 -2.36 14.68
N THR A 54 -16.55 -1.19 14.04
CA THR A 54 -17.45 -0.77 12.97
C THR A 54 -16.75 -0.90 11.62
N ILE A 55 -17.38 -1.55 10.65
CA ILE A 55 -16.83 -1.75 9.29
C ILE A 55 -17.66 -0.95 8.29
N HIS A 56 -16.99 -0.24 7.39
CA HIS A 56 -17.65 0.63 6.41
C HIS A 56 -18.03 -0.12 5.13
N ASN A 57 -19.26 -0.65 5.03
CA ASN A 57 -19.85 -1.21 3.80
C ASN A 57 -18.88 -2.04 2.94
N TYR A 58 -18.01 -2.81 3.60
CA TYR A 58 -16.87 -3.45 2.95
C TYR A 58 -17.33 -4.56 2.02
N ASP A 59 -16.88 -4.50 0.76
CA ASP A 59 -17.04 -5.62 -0.19
C ASP A 59 -15.79 -6.50 -0.14
N ILE A 60 -15.97 -7.74 0.33
CA ILE A 60 -14.86 -8.67 0.50
C ILE A 60 -14.22 -9.14 -0.80
N CYS A 61 -14.94 -9.07 -1.92
CA CYS A 61 -14.46 -9.59 -3.21
C CYS A 61 -13.79 -8.50 -4.03
N ASP A 62 -14.37 -7.30 -4.05
CA ASP A 62 -13.81 -6.16 -4.79
C ASP A 62 -12.87 -5.30 -3.92
N HIS A 63 -12.73 -5.64 -2.62
CA HIS A 63 -11.99 -4.86 -1.62
C HIS A 63 -12.45 -3.39 -1.54
N TYR A 64 -13.72 -3.15 -1.86
CA TYR A 64 -14.31 -1.82 -1.84
C TYR A 64 -14.58 -1.38 -0.41
N SER A 65 -14.31 -0.11 -0.10
CA SER A 65 -14.47 0.48 1.23
C SER A 65 -13.75 -0.32 2.34
N ASP A 66 -12.48 -0.68 2.11
CA ASP A 66 -11.61 -1.33 3.11
C ASP A 66 -11.22 -0.37 4.24
N LEU A 67 -12.23 -0.03 5.07
CA LEU A 67 -12.14 0.90 6.19
C LEU A 67 -12.93 0.35 7.37
N ALA A 68 -12.30 0.40 8.54
CA ALA A 68 -12.92 0.06 9.81
C ALA A 68 -12.50 1.04 10.89
N ILE A 69 -13.34 1.18 11.90
CA ILE A 69 -13.11 1.97 13.11
C ILE A 69 -13.15 1.01 14.30
N ILE A 70 -12.15 1.14 15.17
CA ILE A 70 -12.09 0.42 16.44
C ILE A 70 -12.25 1.46 17.54
N GLU A 71 -13.35 1.39 18.28
CA GLU A 71 -13.55 2.17 19.48
C GLU A 71 -12.88 1.46 20.66
N LEU A 72 -12.12 2.19 21.48
CA LEU A 72 -11.48 1.63 22.67
C LEU A 72 -12.38 1.82 23.89
N THR A 73 -12.30 0.88 24.83
CA THR A 73 -13.03 0.94 26.10
C THR A 73 -12.59 2.09 27.02
N GLU A 74 -11.40 2.64 26.79
CA GLU A 74 -10.83 3.74 27.57
C GLU A 74 -10.01 4.69 26.69
N ASN A 75 -9.85 5.93 27.16
CA ASN A 75 -9.07 6.94 26.49
C ASN A 75 -7.56 6.66 26.59
N VAL A 76 -6.84 6.95 25.51
CA VAL A 76 -5.38 6.85 25.47
C VAL A 76 -4.77 8.12 26.06
N SER A 77 -3.77 7.96 26.95
CA SER A 77 -3.03 9.11 27.49
C SER A 77 -2.24 9.82 26.39
N GLU A 78 -2.30 11.16 26.36
CA GLU A 78 -1.52 11.98 25.42
C GLU A 78 0.00 11.81 25.59
N THR A 79 0.45 11.35 26.77
CA THR A 79 1.86 11.03 27.02
C THR A 79 2.32 9.75 26.32
N LEU A 80 1.38 8.88 25.92
CA LEU A 80 1.67 7.62 25.23
C LEU A 80 1.56 7.77 23.71
N ALA A 81 0.49 8.40 23.24
CA ALA A 81 0.24 8.59 21.82
C ALA A 81 -0.55 9.89 21.58
N THR A 82 -0.32 10.49 20.41
CA THR A 82 -1.07 11.66 19.94
C THR A 82 -1.83 11.26 18.68
N PRO A 83 -3.10 11.63 18.52
CA PRO A 83 -3.87 11.33 17.31
C PRO A 83 -3.26 12.02 16.08
N ILE A 84 -3.38 11.36 14.93
CA ILE A 84 -3.08 11.95 13.62
C ILE A 84 -4.22 12.89 13.19
N CYS A 85 -3.91 13.94 12.42
CA CYS A 85 -4.94 14.84 11.92
C CYS A 85 -5.74 14.19 10.79
N MET A 86 -7.04 14.49 10.73
CA MET A 86 -7.87 14.18 9.57
C MET A 86 -7.71 15.25 8.48
N PRO A 87 -7.80 14.88 7.20
CA PRO A 87 -7.71 15.84 6.10
C PRO A 87 -8.97 16.71 6.05
N SER A 88 -8.82 17.96 5.63
CA SER A 88 -9.98 18.75 5.23
C SER A 88 -10.57 18.19 3.93
N GLU A 89 -11.86 18.41 3.70
CA GLU A 89 -12.48 18.08 2.42
C GLU A 89 -11.69 18.70 1.26
N ASN A 90 -11.45 17.91 0.21
CA ASN A 90 -10.74 18.31 -1.00
C ASN A 90 -9.28 18.78 -0.77
N LEU A 91 -8.65 18.35 0.33
CA LEU A 91 -7.22 18.58 0.51
C LEU A 91 -6.43 17.93 -0.63
N GLU A 92 -5.59 18.72 -1.29
CA GLU A 92 -4.75 18.22 -2.38
C GLU A 92 -3.65 17.29 -1.86
N LEU A 93 -3.47 16.17 -2.55
CA LEU A 93 -2.41 15.20 -2.27
C LEU A 93 -1.07 15.72 -2.79
N GLU A 94 -0.05 15.67 -1.95
CA GLU A 94 1.32 15.95 -2.37
C GLU A 94 1.85 14.85 -3.30
N HIS A 95 2.81 15.22 -4.15
CA HIS A 95 3.45 14.23 -5.04
C HIS A 95 4.21 13.15 -4.25
N ALA A 96 4.77 13.50 -3.09
CA ALA A 96 5.44 12.58 -2.19
C ALA A 96 4.61 12.41 -0.91
N LEU A 97 4.10 11.20 -0.72
CA LEU A 97 3.37 10.78 0.47
C LEU A 97 4.26 9.86 1.32
N HIS A 98 3.91 9.67 2.58
CA HIS A 98 4.65 8.82 3.50
C HIS A 98 3.75 7.70 4.01
N ALA A 99 4.24 6.47 3.99
CA ALA A 99 3.55 5.33 4.58
C ALA A 99 4.36 4.82 5.76
N ALA A 100 3.70 4.55 6.89
CA ALA A 100 4.32 3.94 8.06
C ALA A 100 3.79 2.53 8.32
N GLY A 101 4.64 1.68 8.86
CA GLY A 101 4.25 0.32 9.26
C GLY A 101 5.41 -0.46 9.87
N TYR A 102 5.12 -1.69 10.27
CA TYR A 102 6.12 -2.61 10.76
C TYR A 102 6.58 -3.52 9.62
N GLY A 103 7.85 -3.42 9.25
CA GLY A 103 8.49 -4.27 8.26
C GLY A 103 9.34 -5.34 8.92
N LEU A 104 9.52 -6.46 8.22
CA LEU A 104 10.65 -7.34 8.46
C LEU A 104 11.79 -6.83 7.57
N GLU A 105 12.88 -6.34 8.16
CA GLU A 105 14.13 -6.32 7.40
C GLU A 105 14.61 -7.78 7.27
N ASP A 106 15.21 -8.12 6.12
CA ASP A 106 15.73 -9.47 5.84
C ASP A 106 16.82 -9.92 6.84
N ASP A 107 17.27 -9.03 7.73
CA ASP A 107 18.21 -9.33 8.81
C ASP A 107 17.49 -9.45 10.17
N HIS A 108 17.43 -10.68 10.67
CA HIS A 108 16.56 -11.18 11.74
C HIS A 108 16.76 -10.58 13.15
N SER A 109 16.66 -9.27 13.37
CA SER A 109 16.82 -8.76 14.75
C SER A 109 15.96 -7.60 15.23
N SER A 110 15.17 -6.92 14.39
CA SER A 110 14.22 -5.94 14.96
C SER A 110 13.01 -5.64 14.07
N ARG A 111 11.81 -5.78 14.65
CA ARG A 111 10.55 -5.31 14.05
C ARG A 111 10.38 -3.83 14.36
N VAL A 112 11.21 -2.97 13.79
CA VAL A 112 11.08 -1.52 14.03
C VAL A 112 9.98 -0.91 13.16
N PRO A 113 9.24 0.09 13.66
CA PRO A 113 8.40 0.93 12.82
C PRO A 113 9.28 1.59 11.76
N GLN A 114 8.88 1.52 10.49
CA GLN A 114 9.55 2.15 9.36
C GLN A 114 8.61 3.12 8.67
N VAL A 115 9.19 4.16 8.07
CA VAL A 115 8.50 5.11 7.20
C VAL A 115 9.14 5.06 5.82
N VAL A 116 8.31 4.92 4.79
CA VAL A 116 8.75 4.90 3.40
C VAL A 116 8.03 5.97 2.59
N ALA A 117 8.77 6.65 1.72
CA ALA A 117 8.18 7.60 0.78
C ALA A 117 7.50 6.84 -0.37
N GLN A 118 6.30 7.29 -0.73
CA GLN A 118 5.47 6.78 -1.81
C GLN A 118 5.15 7.92 -2.77
N MET A 119 5.22 7.66 -4.06
CA MET A 119 4.90 8.63 -5.11
C MET A 119 3.40 8.57 -5.40
N TYR A 120 2.70 9.68 -5.26
CA TYR A 120 1.31 9.79 -5.70
C TYR A 120 1.23 9.59 -7.22
N TYR A 121 0.39 8.65 -7.66
CA TYR A 121 0.21 8.32 -9.08
C TYR A 121 -1.15 8.77 -9.60
N GLY A 122 -2.21 8.59 -8.81
CA GLY A 122 -3.56 8.98 -9.20
C GLY A 122 -4.61 8.46 -8.23
N ILE A 123 -5.87 8.66 -8.58
CA ILE A 123 -7.04 8.16 -7.83
C ILE A 123 -7.79 7.19 -8.74
N ASP A 124 -8.14 6.04 -8.20
CA ASP A 124 -9.15 5.17 -8.77
C ASP A 124 -10.51 5.66 -8.26
N GLU A 125 -11.17 6.50 -9.06
CA GLU A 125 -12.43 7.15 -8.70
C GLU A 125 -13.56 6.15 -8.44
N THR A 126 -13.51 4.96 -9.06
CA THR A 126 -14.57 3.95 -8.91
C THR A 126 -14.46 3.29 -7.54
N SER A 127 -13.24 2.99 -7.11
CA SER A 127 -12.99 2.33 -5.81
C SER A 127 -12.68 3.30 -4.67
N HIS A 128 -12.57 4.60 -4.96
CA HIS A 128 -12.10 5.66 -4.05
C HIS A 128 -10.72 5.35 -3.42
N ILE A 129 -9.81 4.79 -4.23
CA ILE A 129 -8.47 4.38 -3.80
C ILE A 129 -7.41 5.35 -4.31
N ILE A 130 -6.55 5.82 -3.41
CA ILE A 130 -5.31 6.51 -3.78
C ILE A 130 -4.32 5.47 -4.29
N VAL A 131 -3.85 5.65 -5.52
CA VAL A 131 -2.84 4.80 -6.14
C VAL A 131 -1.48 5.46 -5.98
N THR A 132 -0.54 4.71 -5.41
CA THR A 132 0.85 5.14 -5.25
C THR A 132 1.81 4.23 -6.01
N ARG A 133 3.03 4.73 -6.23
CA ARG A 133 4.16 3.97 -6.76
C ARG A 133 5.33 4.11 -5.80
N THR A 134 6.20 3.11 -5.77
CA THR A 134 7.36 3.12 -4.88
C THR A 134 8.50 3.95 -5.46
N PHE A 135 9.06 4.84 -4.63
CA PHE A 135 10.33 5.48 -4.98
C PHE A 135 11.46 4.44 -4.99
N ALA A 136 11.63 3.76 -3.86
CA ALA A 136 12.60 2.68 -3.65
C ALA A 136 11.95 1.45 -2.99
N LYS A 137 11.37 1.62 -1.79
CA LYS A 137 10.79 0.51 -1.01
C LYS A 137 9.27 0.43 -1.15
N ALA A 138 8.77 -0.81 -1.26
CA ALA A 138 7.35 -1.12 -1.25
C ALA A 138 6.81 -1.27 0.17
N ILE A 139 5.51 -1.04 0.33
CA ILE A 139 4.77 -1.40 1.53
C ILE A 139 4.55 -2.93 1.47
N PRO A 140 5.08 -3.71 2.42
CA PRO A 140 4.89 -5.16 2.41
C PRO A 140 3.42 -5.51 2.67
N HIS A 141 3.02 -6.74 2.34
CA HIS A 141 1.65 -7.22 2.56
C HIS A 141 1.19 -7.18 4.03
N TRP A 142 2.12 -7.17 4.99
CA TRP A 142 1.84 -6.98 6.42
C TRP A 142 1.58 -5.52 6.81
N GLY A 143 1.81 -4.56 5.92
CA GLY A 143 1.58 -3.13 6.13
C GLY A 143 0.13 -2.68 5.94
N ARG A 144 -0.82 -3.62 5.81
CA ARG A 144 -2.27 -3.32 5.71
C ARG A 144 -2.77 -2.64 6.98
N GLY A 145 -3.69 -1.70 6.83
CA GLY A 145 -4.18 -0.87 7.93
C GLY A 145 -3.20 0.23 8.36
N GLY A 146 -1.96 0.23 7.85
CA GLY A 146 -0.99 1.29 8.12
C GLY A 146 -1.37 2.62 7.46
N PRO A 147 -0.96 3.76 8.06
CA PRO A 147 -1.34 5.08 7.57
C PRO A 147 -0.51 5.49 6.35
N LEU A 148 -1.18 6.11 5.37
CA LEU A 148 -0.59 6.97 4.35
C LEU A 148 -0.85 8.42 4.75
N PHE A 149 0.18 9.25 4.84
CA PHE A 149 0.08 10.61 5.38
C PHE A 149 1.01 11.60 4.67
N GLN A 150 0.71 12.89 4.85
CA GLN A 150 1.59 14.00 4.45
C GLN A 150 1.61 15.07 5.55
N MET A 151 2.47 16.07 5.40
CA MET A 151 2.63 17.15 6.37
C MET A 151 1.85 18.39 5.94
N VAL A 152 0.87 18.80 6.74
CA VAL A 152 0.09 20.03 6.49
C VAL A 152 0.32 20.98 7.65
N LYS A 153 0.89 22.16 7.39
CA LYS A 153 1.21 23.17 8.43
C LYS A 153 1.99 22.57 9.62
N ASN A 154 2.96 21.71 9.33
CA ASN A 154 3.77 20.96 10.31
C ASN A 154 3.01 19.91 11.15
N LEU A 155 1.82 19.48 10.70
CA LEU A 155 1.05 18.41 11.32
C LEU A 155 0.94 17.21 10.37
N HIS A 156 1.16 16.01 10.90
CA HIS A 156 0.92 14.77 10.17
C HIS A 156 -0.58 14.61 9.95
N THR A 157 -0.99 14.54 8.70
CA THR A 157 -2.40 14.43 8.31
C THR A 157 -2.59 13.13 7.53
N LEU A 158 -3.55 12.32 7.96
CA LEU A 158 -3.91 11.05 7.34
C LEU A 158 -4.55 11.33 5.97
N MET A 159 -4.04 10.67 4.93
CA MET A 159 -4.56 10.76 3.57
C MET A 159 -5.23 9.46 3.14
N GLY A 160 -4.77 8.33 3.67
CA GLY A 160 -5.35 7.04 3.35
C GLY A 160 -4.88 5.94 4.30
N ILE A 161 -5.44 4.76 4.11
CA ILE A 161 -5.11 3.54 4.85
C ILE A 161 -4.70 2.49 3.84
N ASN A 162 -3.60 1.79 4.10
CA ASN A 162 -3.09 0.77 3.18
C ASN A 162 -4.07 -0.41 3.09
N THR A 163 -4.61 -0.63 1.89
CA THR A 163 -5.50 -1.76 1.57
C THR A 163 -4.76 -2.87 0.83
N LYS A 164 -5.39 -4.06 0.74
CA LYS A 164 -4.93 -5.18 -0.10
C LYS A 164 -5.30 -4.89 -1.56
N LYS A 165 -4.32 -4.50 -2.38
CA LYS A 165 -4.44 -4.53 -3.85
C LYS A 165 -3.25 -5.26 -4.43
N ASP A 166 -3.46 -6.04 -5.48
CA ASP A 166 -2.40 -6.83 -6.11
C ASP A 166 -1.35 -5.87 -6.69
N THR A 167 -0.20 -5.77 -6.04
CA THR A 167 0.87 -4.88 -6.45
C THR A 167 1.64 -5.53 -7.58
N GLY A 168 1.34 -5.15 -8.82
CA GLY A 168 2.21 -5.42 -9.95
C GLY A 168 3.60 -4.83 -9.71
N CYS A 169 4.55 -5.69 -9.35
CA CYS A 169 5.99 -5.48 -9.20
C CYS A 169 6.51 -4.64 -8.01
N VAL A 170 7.32 -5.31 -7.20
CA VAL A 170 8.32 -4.74 -6.28
C VAL A 170 9.52 -4.27 -7.12
N LYS A 171 9.97 -3.03 -6.95
CA LYS A 171 11.29 -2.64 -7.46
C LYS A 171 12.35 -3.42 -6.67
N SER A 172 13.15 -4.22 -7.36
CA SER A 172 14.37 -4.81 -6.80
C SER A 172 15.35 -3.71 -6.42
N ASP A 173 15.84 -3.71 -5.17
CA ASP A 173 16.91 -2.83 -4.68
C ASP A 173 18.28 -3.12 -5.34
N VAL A 174 18.35 -4.11 -6.23
CA VAL A 174 19.58 -4.48 -6.95
C VAL A 174 19.29 -4.42 -8.44
N GLY A 175 20.02 -3.55 -9.15
CA GLY A 175 19.94 -3.46 -10.61
C GLY A 175 20.20 -4.81 -11.27
N LYS A 176 19.13 -5.46 -11.77
CA LYS A 176 19.06 -6.39 -12.90
C LYS A 176 17.67 -7.04 -12.97
N GLY A 177 16.86 -6.63 -13.96
CA GLY A 177 15.63 -7.32 -14.44
C GLY A 177 14.47 -7.38 -13.43
N VAL A 178 13.19 -7.33 -13.78
CA VAL A 178 12.46 -7.38 -15.04
C VAL A 178 11.05 -6.90 -14.69
N CYS A 179 10.48 -5.97 -15.44
CA CYS A 179 9.04 -6.01 -15.72
C CYS A 179 8.96 -6.35 -17.21
N PRO A 180 8.19 -7.36 -17.64
CA PRO A 180 7.76 -7.43 -19.03
C PRO A 180 6.93 -6.16 -19.28
N THR A 181 7.43 -5.27 -20.12
CA THR A 181 6.56 -4.34 -20.85
C THR A 181 5.85 -5.17 -21.89
N GLU A 182 4.68 -5.70 -21.55
CA GLU A 182 3.72 -6.10 -22.58
C GLU A 182 2.74 -4.94 -22.76
N ASP A 183 3.06 -4.09 -23.72
CA ASP A 183 2.09 -3.43 -24.59
C ASP A 183 2.87 -2.94 -25.81
N ASP A 184 2.87 -3.76 -26.86
CA ASP A 184 2.92 -3.33 -28.26
C ASP A 184 2.57 -4.54 -29.14
N SER A 185 1.28 -4.88 -29.16
CA SER A 185 0.71 -5.68 -30.24
C SER A 185 -0.14 -4.79 -31.14
N ASN A 186 0.42 -4.46 -32.31
CA ASN A 186 -0.22 -4.51 -33.66
C ASN A 186 0.15 -3.36 -34.61
N GLY A 187 0.69 -3.76 -35.77
CA GLY A 187 0.69 -3.04 -37.06
C GLY A 187 1.95 -2.22 -37.32
N GLU A 188 2.75 -2.38 -38.37
CA GLU A 188 2.52 -2.95 -39.71
C GLU A 188 3.81 -3.56 -40.29
N GLN A 189 3.60 -4.49 -41.22
CA GLN A 189 4.58 -5.20 -42.03
C GLN A 189 5.45 -4.28 -42.90
N SER A 190 6.72 -4.67 -43.09
CA SER A 190 7.35 -4.61 -44.40
C SER A 190 8.49 -5.64 -44.50
N SER A 191 8.36 -6.47 -45.52
CA SER A 191 9.12 -7.65 -45.91
C SER A 191 10.54 -7.37 -46.43
N GLU A 192 11.42 -8.34 -46.13
CA GLU A 192 12.40 -9.01 -47.00
C GLU A 192 13.47 -8.24 -47.81
N ALA A 193 14.72 -8.62 -47.48
CA ALA A 193 15.81 -9.06 -48.37
C ALA A 193 16.50 -8.07 -49.34
N SER A 194 17.82 -7.89 -49.17
CA SER A 194 18.83 -8.48 -50.08
C SER A 194 20.28 -8.03 -49.78
N ASN A 195 21.20 -9.00 -49.87
CA ASN A 195 22.65 -8.86 -49.98
C ASN A 195 23.07 -8.06 -51.23
N SER A 196 24.13 -7.23 -51.15
CA SER A 196 25.25 -7.24 -52.11
C SER A 196 26.39 -6.24 -51.80
N THR A 197 27.57 -6.79 -51.49
CA THR A 197 28.92 -6.55 -52.05
C THR A 197 29.29 -5.25 -52.82
N GLN A 198 30.42 -4.67 -52.39
CA GLN A 198 31.53 -4.00 -53.13
C GLN A 198 31.42 -2.59 -53.79
N LYS A 199 32.47 -1.82 -53.46
CA LYS A 199 33.38 -1.00 -54.31
C LYS A 199 33.12 0.51 -54.52
N ASN A 200 34.12 1.27 -54.05
CA ASN A 200 34.85 2.37 -54.70
C ASN A 200 34.07 3.53 -55.36
N SER A 201 34.23 4.75 -54.85
CA SER A 201 35.20 5.74 -55.38
C SER A 201 34.98 7.16 -54.84
N LYS A 202 36.09 7.75 -54.38
CA LYS A 202 36.57 9.13 -54.62
C LYS A 202 35.57 10.21 -55.07
N ASN A 203 35.51 11.30 -54.30
CA ASN A 203 35.91 12.69 -54.63
C ASN A 203 35.00 13.68 -53.86
N ASN A 204 35.52 14.48 -52.92
CA ASN A 204 36.28 15.73 -53.07
C ASN A 204 35.37 16.99 -53.01
N ILE A 205 35.80 17.94 -52.15
CA ILE A 205 35.73 19.41 -52.30
C ILE A 205 34.67 20.21 -51.50
N LYS A 206 35.24 20.98 -50.55
CA LYS A 206 34.95 22.35 -50.04
C LYS A 206 33.62 22.57 -49.27
N SER A 207 33.61 23.38 -48.21
CA SER A 207 34.48 24.53 -47.89
C SER A 207 34.79 24.64 -46.40
#